data_AF-A0A3B9XF95-F1
#
_entry.id   AF-A0A3B9XF95-F1
#
_cell.length_a   1.000
_cell.length_b   1.000
_cell.length_c   1.000
_cell.angle_alpha   90.00
_cell.angle_beta   90.00
_cell.angle_gamma   90.00
#
_symmetry.space_group_name_H-M   'P 1'
#
loop_
_entity.id
_entity.type
_entity.pdbx_description
1 polymer ?
#
loop_
_entity_poly.entity_id
_entity_poly.type
_entity_poly.pdbx_seq_one_letter_code
_entity_poly.pdbx_strand_id
1 'polypeptide(L)'
;METVFSKGAELWVLPEIENSPWRWSFEWSLNFQIEKSLKHTSASMPQKALEIFKEWEVHDFVDEMQTTSPWTLIGSQDLLPTTWVLISKKLDEKTFAKELDRAWEGLGKPKTRIFPSKEWTKQRLKGLKSKCANADATEIAIEKGDFV
;
A
#
# COMPACT_ATOMS: atom_id res chain seq x y z
N MET A 1 11.40 -0.67 -25.14
CA MET A 1 11.47 -0.14 -23.76
C MET A 1 10.28 -0.70 -23.01
N GLU A 2 10.46 -1.73 -22.20
CA GLU A 2 9.42 -2.12 -21.24
C GLU A 2 9.36 -1.02 -20.18
N THR A 3 8.28 -0.24 -20.20
CA THR A 3 7.99 0.73 -19.15
C THR A 3 7.83 -0.01 -17.83
N VAL A 4 8.46 0.48 -16.75
CA VAL A 4 8.37 -0.11 -15.40
C VAL A 4 6.91 -0.33 -14.95
N PHE A 5 6.00 0.45 -15.52
CA PHE A 5 4.54 0.32 -15.43
C PHE A 5 3.96 -0.73 -16.39
N SER A 6 4.58 -1.91 -16.51
CA SER A 6 4.03 -2.96 -17.36
C SER A 6 2.78 -3.58 -16.74
N LYS A 7 1.81 -3.98 -17.57
CA LYS A 7 0.66 -4.80 -17.15
C LYS A 7 1.16 -6.13 -16.59
N GLY A 8 0.48 -6.67 -15.57
CA GLY A 8 0.80 -8.00 -15.05
C GLY A 8 0.62 -8.20 -13.55
N ALA A 9 0.31 -7.14 -12.78
CA ALA A 9 -0.04 -7.22 -11.38
C ALA A 9 -1.30 -6.40 -11.09
N GLU A 10 -2.22 -6.98 -10.33
CA GLU A 10 -3.49 -6.37 -9.92
C GLU A 10 -3.31 -5.40 -8.74
N LEU A 11 -2.27 -5.63 -7.92
CA LEU A 11 -1.92 -4.80 -6.78
C LEU A 11 -0.51 -4.26 -6.91
N TRP A 12 -0.34 -2.96 -6.85
CA TRP A 12 0.97 -2.31 -6.77
C TRP A 12 1.21 -1.80 -5.36
N VAL A 13 2.35 -2.14 -4.77
CA VAL A 13 2.68 -1.82 -3.38
C VAL A 13 3.85 -0.87 -3.34
N LEU A 14 3.67 0.25 -2.65
CA LEU A 14 4.72 1.23 -2.39
C LEU A 14 4.95 1.38 -0.88
N PRO A 15 6.22 1.47 -0.45
CA PRO A 15 6.54 1.97 0.86
C PRO A 15 6.20 3.45 0.96
N GLU A 16 6.38 4.01 2.15
CA GLU A 16 6.19 5.42 2.41
C GLU A 16 6.86 6.28 1.32
N ILE A 17 6.04 7.17 0.76
CA ILE A 17 6.33 7.81 -0.51
C ILE A 17 7.35 8.94 -0.37
N GLU A 18 7.55 9.50 0.83
CA GLU A 18 8.42 10.67 1.02
C GLU A 18 9.85 10.47 0.51
N ASN A 19 10.41 9.26 0.66
CA ASN A 19 11.78 8.92 0.22
C ASN A 19 11.81 7.98 -0.99
N SER A 20 10.66 7.72 -1.61
CA SER A 20 10.56 6.79 -2.74
C SER A 20 10.98 7.45 -4.06
N PRO A 21 11.83 6.82 -4.90
CA PRO A 21 12.13 7.32 -6.24
C PRO A 21 10.86 7.39 -7.10
N TRP A 22 9.89 6.53 -6.79
CA TRP A 22 8.65 6.36 -7.53
C TRP A 22 7.61 7.42 -7.23
N ARG A 23 7.81 8.25 -6.18
CA ARG A 23 6.85 9.24 -5.69
C ARG A 23 6.24 10.03 -6.82
N TRP A 24 7.05 10.81 -7.53
CA TRP A 24 6.56 11.74 -8.52
C TRP A 24 5.88 11.04 -9.69
N SER A 25 6.43 9.91 -10.13
CA SER A 25 5.84 9.12 -11.22
C SER A 25 4.44 8.61 -10.86
N PHE A 26 4.25 8.13 -9.63
CA PHE A 26 2.95 7.69 -9.14
C PHE A 26 2.00 8.86 -8.89
N GLU A 27 2.48 9.96 -8.32
CA GLU A 27 1.69 11.14 -8.02
C GLU A 27 1.05 11.71 -9.28
N TRP A 28 1.85 11.90 -10.33
CA TRP A 28 1.39 12.38 -11.62
C TRP A 28 0.41 11.40 -12.27
N SER A 29 0.75 10.10 -12.25
CA SER A 29 -0.10 9.07 -12.87
C SER A 29 -1.44 8.93 -12.16
N LEU A 30 -1.48 9.13 -10.84
CA LEU A 30 -2.68 9.04 -10.02
C LEU A 30 -3.35 10.40 -9.79
N ASN A 31 -3.04 11.42 -10.60
CA ASN A 31 -3.64 12.76 -10.50
C ASN A 31 -3.62 13.35 -9.07
N PHE A 32 -2.48 13.20 -8.41
CA PHE A 32 -2.20 13.65 -7.04
C PHE A 32 -3.15 13.09 -5.97
N GLN A 33 -3.79 11.93 -6.23
CA GLN A 33 -4.67 11.28 -5.25
C GLN A 33 -3.92 10.85 -3.98
N ILE A 34 -2.66 10.47 -4.11
CA ILE A 34 -1.80 10.08 -3.00
C ILE A 34 -1.64 11.24 -2.01
N GLU A 35 -1.14 12.40 -2.45
CA GLU A 35 -1.00 13.57 -1.59
C GLU A 35 -2.32 13.99 -0.92
N LYS A 36 -3.43 13.93 -1.67
CA LYS A 36 -4.77 14.21 -1.13
C LYS A 36 -5.16 13.21 -0.04
N SER A 37 -4.86 11.93 -0.23
CA SER A 37 -5.17 10.86 0.71
C SER A 37 -4.31 10.90 1.98
N LEU A 38 -3.04 11.31 1.87
CA LEU A 38 -2.15 11.46 3.02
C LEU A 38 -2.59 12.60 3.95
N LYS A 39 -3.16 13.66 3.38
CA LYS A 39 -3.70 14.80 4.13
C LYS A 39 -5.10 14.54 4.69
N HIS A 40 -5.74 13.45 4.28
CA HIS A 40 -7.09 13.13 4.73
C HIS A 40 -7.07 12.59 6.15
N THR A 41 -7.59 13.37 7.09
CA THR A 41 -7.90 12.90 8.44
C THR A 41 -9.23 12.16 8.39
N SER A 42 -9.27 10.90 8.84
CA SER A 42 -10.52 10.15 8.96
C SER A 42 -11.52 10.96 9.78
N ALA A 43 -12.75 11.08 9.28
CA ALA A 43 -13.81 11.77 10.00
C ALA A 43 -14.04 11.05 11.33
N SER A 44 -14.01 11.81 12.43
CA SER A 44 -14.38 11.27 13.73
C SER A 44 -15.88 10.97 13.73
N MET A 45 -16.25 9.80 14.25
CA MET A 45 -17.65 9.40 14.33
C MET A 45 -18.43 10.39 15.23
N PRO A 46 -19.60 10.91 14.78
CA PRO A 46 -20.41 11.79 15.60
C PRO A 46 -20.80 11.14 16.93
N GLN A 47 -20.73 11.92 18.01
CA GLN A 47 -20.90 11.42 19.37
C GLN A 47 -22.24 10.72 19.62
N LYS A 48 -23.32 11.19 18.97
CA LYS A 48 -24.64 10.54 19.01
C LYS A 48 -24.65 9.12 18.42
N ALA A 49 -23.86 8.88 17.36
CA ALA A 49 -23.77 7.54 16.79
C ALA A 49 -23.05 6.59 17.76
N LEU A 50 -21.99 7.06 18.43
CA LEU A 50 -21.29 6.29 19.46
C LEU A 50 -22.20 5.92 20.64
N GLU A 51 -23.10 6.81 21.05
CA GLU A 51 -24.10 6.53 22.10
C GLU A 51 -25.07 5.43 21.69
N ILE A 52 -25.57 5.47 20.45
CA ILE A 52 -26.45 4.42 19.91
C ILE A 52 -25.73 3.07 19.84
N PHE A 53 -24.48 3.04 19.35
CA PHE A 53 -23.71 1.79 19.28
C PHE A 53 -23.40 1.20 20.66
N LYS A 54 -23.18 2.04 21.67
CA LYS A 54 -23.01 1.61 23.06
C LYS A 54 -24.30 1.03 23.65
N GLU A 55 -25.44 1.63 23.34
CA GLU A 55 -26.75 1.12 23.78
C GLU A 55 -27.10 -0.24 23.15
N TRP A 56 -26.60 -0.49 21.94
CA TRP A 56 -26.82 -1.74 21.20
C TRP A 56 -25.75 -2.81 21.46
N GLU A 57 -24.83 -2.59 22.42
CA GLU A 57 -23.71 -3.49 22.76
C GLU A 57 -22.83 -3.90 21.57
N VAL A 58 -22.79 -3.08 20.51
CA VAL A 58 -21.96 -3.34 19.31
C VAL A 58 -20.55 -2.79 19.55
N HIS A 59 -19.85 -3.37 20.52
CA HIS A 59 -18.52 -2.90 20.94
C HIS A 59 -17.44 -3.18 19.88
N ASP A 60 -17.51 -4.33 19.20
CA ASP A 60 -16.49 -4.77 18.23
C ASP A 60 -16.41 -3.83 17.01
N PHE A 61 -17.56 -3.29 16.57
CA PHE A 61 -17.63 -2.41 15.39
C PHE A 61 -16.98 -1.03 15.65
N VAL A 62 -17.04 -0.53 16.88
CA VAL A 62 -16.51 0.79 17.23
C VAL A 62 -14.98 0.76 17.29
N ASP A 63 -14.39 -0.32 17.80
CA ASP A 63 -12.93 -0.48 17.90
C ASP A 63 -12.28 -0.70 16.53
N GLU A 64 -12.95 -1.42 15.63
CA GLU A 64 -12.52 -1.60 14.22
C GLU A 64 -12.59 -0.30 13.42
N MET A 65 -13.58 0.57 13.67
CA MET A 65 -13.68 1.86 12.99
C MET A 65 -12.68 2.90 13.48
N GLN A 66 -12.13 2.74 14.69
CA GLN A 66 -11.14 3.64 15.27
C GLN A 66 -9.70 3.25 14.95
N THR A 67 -9.46 2.04 14.42
CA THR A 67 -8.10 1.59 14.11
C THR A 67 -7.61 2.29 12.84
N THR A 68 -6.58 3.12 13.01
CA THR A 68 -5.91 3.78 11.88
C THR A 68 -5.14 2.72 11.11
N SER A 69 -5.68 2.27 9.97
CA SER A 69 -4.96 1.34 9.09
C SER A 69 -3.60 1.94 8.70
N PRO A 70 -2.51 1.16 8.76
CA PRO A 70 -1.19 1.61 8.32
C PRO A 70 -1.07 1.69 6.81
N TRP A 71 -2.14 1.40 6.07
CA TRP A 71 -2.18 1.37 4.61
C TRP A 71 -3.15 2.40 4.05
N THR A 72 -2.82 2.92 2.87
CA THR A 72 -3.72 3.67 2.00
C THR A 72 -3.93 2.88 0.73
N LEU A 73 -5.19 2.56 0.42
CA LEU A 73 -5.56 1.87 -0.81
C LEU A 73 -6.18 2.89 -1.78
N ILE A 74 -5.67 2.94 -3.01
CA ILE A 74 -6.14 3.82 -4.07
C ILE A 74 -6.57 2.95 -5.25
N GLY A 75 -7.79 3.15 -5.74
CA GLY A 75 -8.24 2.52 -6.99
C GLY A 75 -7.60 3.20 -8.19
N SER A 76 -7.00 2.41 -9.09
CA SER A 76 -6.18 2.95 -10.18
C SER A 76 -6.52 2.42 -11.57
N GLN A 77 -7.58 1.64 -11.72
CA GLN A 77 -7.95 0.91 -12.95
C GLN A 77 -7.97 1.78 -14.22
N ASP A 78 -8.38 3.06 -14.10
CA ASP A 78 -8.49 3.99 -15.23
C ASP A 78 -7.21 4.80 -15.51
N LEU A 79 -6.24 4.77 -14.59
CA LEU A 79 -5.07 5.64 -14.59
C LEU A 79 -3.76 4.88 -14.76
N LEU A 80 -3.71 3.66 -14.22
CA LEU A 80 -2.55 2.79 -14.25
C LEU A 80 -2.97 1.40 -14.75
N PRO A 81 -2.03 0.63 -15.31
CA PRO A 81 -2.27 -0.77 -15.70
C PRO A 81 -2.34 -1.73 -14.49
N THR A 82 -2.98 -1.30 -13.40
CA THR A 82 -3.20 -2.05 -12.18
C THR A 82 -4.52 -1.66 -11.55
N THR A 83 -5.11 -2.58 -10.79
CA THR A 83 -6.43 -2.41 -10.21
C THR A 83 -6.35 -1.50 -8.99
N TRP A 84 -5.34 -1.72 -8.16
CA TRP A 84 -5.15 -0.98 -6.91
C TRP A 84 -3.69 -0.64 -6.66
N VAL A 85 -3.49 0.49 -5.98
CA VAL A 85 -2.22 0.93 -5.44
C VAL A 85 -2.31 1.00 -3.92
N LEU A 86 -1.45 0.26 -3.23
CA LEU A 86 -1.35 0.16 -1.78
C LEU A 86 -0.09 0.87 -1.30
N ILE A 87 -0.24 1.79 -0.35
CA ILE A 87 0.84 2.67 0.11
C ILE A 87 0.93 2.57 1.62
N SER A 88 2.11 2.27 2.15
CA SER A 88 2.31 2.27 3.61
C SER A 88 2.43 3.68 4.18
N LYS A 89 1.89 3.87 5.39
CA LYS A 89 2.07 5.07 6.21
C LYS A 89 3.09 4.77 7.31
N LYS A 90 4.28 5.38 7.26
CA LYS A 90 5.28 5.34 8.35
C LYS A 90 5.58 3.95 8.92
N LEU A 91 5.56 2.91 8.08
CA LEU A 91 5.90 1.55 8.52
C LEU A 91 7.41 1.35 8.47
N ASP A 92 7.96 0.84 9.58
CA ASP A 92 9.35 0.42 9.59
C ASP A 92 9.54 -0.81 8.69
N GLU A 93 10.76 -1.03 8.24
CA GLU A 93 11.06 -2.07 7.27
C GLU A 93 10.87 -3.50 7.83
N LYS A 94 10.82 -3.68 9.16
CA LYS A 94 10.59 -4.99 9.80
C LYS A 94 9.09 -5.33 9.85
N THR A 95 8.26 -4.35 10.16
CA THR A 95 6.80 -4.49 10.21
C THR A 95 6.19 -4.45 8.82
N PHE A 96 6.80 -3.74 7.87
CA PHE A 96 6.30 -3.62 6.49
C PHE A 96 5.95 -4.97 5.88
N ALA A 97 6.86 -5.95 5.91
CA ALA A 97 6.62 -7.26 5.29
C ALA A 97 5.47 -8.02 5.98
N LYS A 98 5.37 -7.93 7.31
CA LYS A 98 4.32 -8.61 8.09
C LYS A 98 2.95 -7.96 7.87
N GLU A 99 2.90 -6.64 7.86
CA GLU A 99 1.68 -5.88 7.62
C GLU A 99 1.25 -5.99 6.15
N LEU A 100 2.20 -6.11 5.22
CA LEU A 100 1.89 -6.34 3.82
C LEU A 100 1.27 -7.72 3.63
N ASP A 101 1.81 -8.74 4.28
CA ASP A 101 1.26 -10.10 4.22
C ASP A 101 -0.19 -10.12 4.72
N ARG A 102 -0.47 -9.47 5.88
CA ARG A 102 -1.83 -9.29 6.40
C ARG A 102 -2.76 -8.58 5.42
N ALA A 103 -2.32 -7.46 4.85
CA ALA A 103 -3.12 -6.70 3.88
C ALA A 103 -3.37 -7.51 2.59
N TRP A 104 -2.36 -8.24 2.12
CA TRP A 104 -2.43 -9.08 0.93
C TRP A 104 -3.40 -10.26 1.13
N GLU A 105 -3.37 -10.89 2.30
CA GLU A 105 -4.35 -11.92 2.67
C GLU A 105 -5.78 -11.37 2.72
N GLY A 106 -5.97 -10.21 3.36
CA GLY A 106 -7.27 -9.52 3.42
C GLY A 106 -7.83 -9.12 2.05
N LEU A 107 -6.95 -8.89 1.07
CA LEU A 107 -7.32 -8.57 -0.32
C LEU A 107 -7.54 -9.80 -1.21
N GLY A 108 -7.49 -11.02 -0.67
CA GLY A 108 -7.70 -12.25 -1.45
C GLY A 108 -6.49 -12.66 -2.28
N LYS A 109 -5.28 -12.29 -1.86
CA LYS A 109 -4.00 -12.71 -2.45
C LYS A 109 -3.81 -12.33 -3.93
N PRO A 110 -4.04 -11.06 -4.32
CA PRO A 110 -3.90 -10.62 -5.71
C PRO A 110 -2.46 -10.73 -6.21
N LYS A 111 -2.28 -10.83 -7.53
CA LYS A 111 -0.94 -10.79 -8.13
C LYS A 111 -0.32 -9.42 -7.88
N THR A 112 0.83 -9.38 -7.20
CA THR A 112 1.34 -8.18 -6.57
C THR A 112 2.68 -7.75 -7.14
N ARG A 113 2.88 -6.44 -7.32
CA ARG A 113 4.16 -5.85 -7.66
C ARG A 113 4.61 -4.88 -6.58
N ILE A 114 5.83 -5.05 -6.08
CA ILE A 114 6.40 -4.22 -5.03
C ILE A 114 7.43 -3.27 -5.63
N PHE A 115 7.27 -1.98 -5.35
CA PHE A 115 8.19 -0.92 -5.72
C PHE A 115 9.05 -0.56 -4.52
N PRO A 116 10.36 -0.88 -4.51
CA PRO A 116 11.18 -0.71 -3.33
C PRO A 116 11.54 0.76 -3.09
N SER A 117 11.80 1.10 -1.82
CA SER A 117 12.41 2.37 -1.43
C SER A 117 13.92 2.36 -1.73
N LYS A 118 14.52 3.54 -1.94
CA LYS A 118 15.98 3.70 -2.12
C LYS A 118 16.80 3.12 -0.96
N GLU A 119 16.21 3.10 0.23
CA GLU A 119 16.88 2.66 1.46
C GLU A 119 16.96 1.12 1.57
N TRP A 120 16.23 0.37 0.73
CA TRP A 120 16.16 -1.09 0.83
C TRP A 120 17.34 -1.76 0.11
N THR A 121 18.08 -2.59 0.83
CA THR A 121 19.23 -3.32 0.28
C THR A 121 18.80 -4.52 -0.60
N LYS A 122 19.63 -4.89 -1.59
CA LYS A 122 19.37 -6.02 -2.50
C LYS A 122 19.16 -7.36 -1.77
N GLN A 123 19.87 -7.61 -0.66
CA GLN A 123 19.65 -8.79 0.18
C GLN A 123 18.27 -8.78 0.83
N ARG A 124 17.77 -7.61 1.19
CA ARG A 124 16.47 -7.44 1.83
C ARG A 124 15.31 -7.60 0.85
N LEU A 125 15.47 -7.13 -0.39
CA LEU A 125 14.52 -7.40 -1.48
C LEU A 125 14.34 -8.90 -1.74
N LYS A 126 15.44 -9.66 -1.72
CA LYS A 126 15.39 -11.13 -1.81
C LYS A 126 14.63 -11.75 -0.63
N GLY A 127 14.89 -11.25 0.58
CA GLY A 127 14.18 -11.67 1.80
C GLY A 127 12.68 -11.33 1.78
N LEU A 128 12.29 -10.21 1.19
CA LEU A 128 10.89 -9.81 1.04
C LEU A 128 10.16 -10.75 0.07
N LYS A 129 10.80 -11.07 -1.06
CA LYS A 129 10.25 -12.04 -2.03
C LYS A 129 10.05 -13.43 -1.44
N SER A 130 10.92 -13.85 -0.50
CA SER A 130 10.77 -15.13 0.21
C SER A 130 9.75 -15.10 1.36
N LYS A 131 9.44 -13.92 1.90
CA LYS A 131 8.54 -13.75 3.05
C LYS A 131 7.11 -13.47 2.65
N CYS A 132 6.89 -12.74 1.55
CA CYS A 132 5.58 -12.65 0.93
C CYS A 132 5.24 -14.03 0.38
N ALA A 133 4.18 -14.65 0.88
CA ALA A 133 3.95 -16.11 0.83
C ALA A 133 3.64 -16.70 -0.56
N ASN A 134 4.01 -16.03 -1.66
CA ASN A 134 4.07 -16.65 -2.98
C ASN A 134 5.09 -15.92 -3.87
N ALA A 135 6.29 -16.47 -3.98
CA ALA A 135 7.38 -15.92 -4.79
C ALA A 135 7.02 -15.84 -6.29
N ASP A 136 6.03 -16.62 -6.73
CA ASP A 136 5.54 -16.68 -8.10
C ASP A 136 4.47 -15.60 -8.41
N ALA A 137 3.75 -15.12 -7.39
CA ALA A 137 2.74 -14.07 -7.54
C ALA A 137 3.27 -12.66 -7.21
N THR A 138 4.51 -12.56 -6.74
CA THR A 138 5.14 -11.30 -6.31
C THR A 138 6.29 -10.91 -7.22
N GLU A 139 6.13 -9.79 -7.94
CA GLU A 139 7.17 -9.18 -8.77
C GLU A 139 7.80 -7.99 -8.02
N ILE A 140 9.12 -7.87 -8.03
CA ILE A 140 9.81 -6.69 -7.49
C ILE A 140 10.21 -5.82 -8.67
N ALA A 141 9.66 -4.60 -8.73
CA ALA A 141 10.07 -3.61 -9.70
C ALA A 141 11.47 -3.12 -9.33
N ILE A 142 12.44 -3.31 -10.22
CA ILE A 142 13.77 -2.71 -10.08
C ILE A 142 13.85 -1.62 -11.12
N GLU A 143 14.21 -0.41 -10.69
CA GLU A 143 14.53 0.67 -11.60
C GLU A 143 15.71 0.24 -12.48
N LYS A 144 15.45 -0.06 -13.76
CA LYS A 144 16.50 -0.13 -14.78
C LYS A 144 16.68 1.30 -15.29
N GLY A 145 17.64 2.01 -14.71
CA GLY A 145 17.93 3.40 -15.07
C GLY A 145 19.17 3.91 -14.34
N ASP A 146 20.33 3.46 -14.81
CA ASP A 146 21.65 4.09 -14.85
C ASP A 146 22.06 5.14 -13.80
N PHE A 147 23.21 4.83 -13.19
CA PHE A 147 24.20 5.80 -12.75
C PHE A 147 24.40 6.90 -13.80
N VAL A 148 24.47 8.14 -13.31
CA VAL A 148 25.59 9.00 -13.67
C VAL A 148 26.40 9.19 -12.41
#